data_AF-A0A0T1T747-F1
#
_entry.id   AF-A0A0T1T747-F1
#
_cell.length_a   1.000
_cell.length_b   1.000
_cell.length_c   1.000
_cell.angle_alpha   90.00
_cell.angle_beta   90.00
_cell.angle_gamma   90.00
#
_symmetry.space_group_name_H-M   'P 1'
#
loop_
_entity.id
_entity.type
_entity.pdbx_description
1 polymer ?
#
loop_
_entity_poly.entity_id
_entity_poly.type
_entity_poly.pdbx_seq_one_letter_code
_entity_poly.pdbx_strand_id
1 'polypeptide(L)'
;MLALTSMANNLTQPYGNDGTDQLSFHVEAAAAIARTSGKPRLIDACLWYVALQSTMSYAAAGYAKLPSDIWRSGDALPGILRTESFGEPKAYEMAQRHPTLTKLTAHSVLALECAFPVVFLAKGRPAPLMLATLGMFHLANARVMGLGRFVWAFTSTYPAVLYAAQRRPVAPAALASGRSS
;
A
#
# COMPACT_ATOMS: atom_id res chain seq x y z
N MET A 1 2.01 -22.77 -5.56
CA MET A 1 2.30 -22.65 -7.01
C MET A 1 2.67 -21.21 -7.34
N LEU A 2 1.77 -20.21 -7.20
CA LEU A 2 2.08 -18.79 -7.51
C LEU A 2 3.33 -18.24 -6.79
N ALA A 3 3.45 -18.35 -5.46
CA ALA A 3 4.63 -17.86 -4.74
C ALA A 3 5.96 -18.52 -5.18
N LEU A 4 5.92 -19.79 -5.60
CA LEU A 4 7.10 -20.49 -6.11
C LEU A 4 7.46 -20.01 -7.53
N THR A 5 6.46 -19.76 -8.37
CA THR A 5 6.64 -19.13 -9.67
C THR A 5 7.20 -17.71 -9.53
N SER A 6 6.68 -16.92 -8.58
CA SER A 6 7.17 -15.57 -8.27
C SER A 6 8.60 -15.58 -7.75
N MET A 7 8.98 -16.57 -6.92
CA MET A 7 10.37 -16.73 -6.46
C MET A 7 11.32 -17.11 -7.61
N ALA A 8 10.89 -18.00 -8.51
CA ALA A 8 11.67 -18.38 -9.68
C ALA A 8 11.85 -17.21 -10.67
N ASN A 9 10.81 -16.38 -10.87
CA ASN A 9 10.90 -15.17 -11.69
C ASN A 9 11.84 -14.12 -11.07
N ASN A 10 11.78 -13.89 -9.75
CA ASN A 10 12.66 -12.96 -9.06
C ASN A 10 14.14 -13.32 -9.20
N LEU A 11 14.47 -14.61 -9.23
CA LEU A 11 15.86 -15.07 -9.38
C LEU A 11 16.38 -14.96 -10.82
N THR A 12 15.50 -14.82 -11.81
CA THR A 12 15.86 -14.92 -13.23
C THR A 12 15.69 -13.61 -14.01
N GLN A 13 15.07 -12.58 -13.43
CA GLN A 13 14.77 -11.31 -14.09
C GLN A 13 15.33 -10.11 -13.31
N PRO A 14 16.46 -9.51 -13.72
CA PRO A 14 17.02 -8.31 -13.08
C PRO A 14 16.09 -7.09 -13.13
N TYR A 15 15.19 -7.04 -14.12
CA TYR A 15 14.28 -5.91 -14.38
C TYR A 15 12.84 -6.11 -13.87
N GLY A 16 12.55 -7.26 -13.25
CA GLY A 16 11.22 -7.61 -12.70
C GLY A 16 11.18 -7.69 -11.18
N ASN A 17 11.99 -6.87 -10.50
CA ASN A 17 12.13 -6.85 -9.04
C ASN A 17 11.83 -5.45 -8.48
N ASP A 18 10.76 -4.81 -8.99
CA ASP A 18 10.29 -3.57 -8.40
C ASP A 18 9.43 -3.83 -7.16
N GLY A 19 9.07 -2.76 -6.43
CA GLY A 19 8.30 -2.88 -5.19
C GLY A 19 6.94 -3.57 -5.37
N THR A 20 6.38 -3.62 -6.58
CA THR A 20 5.10 -4.27 -6.86
C THR A 20 5.24 -5.79 -6.90
N ASP A 21 6.32 -6.28 -7.51
CA ASP A 21 6.62 -7.71 -7.53
C ASP A 21 6.97 -8.22 -6.13
N GLN A 22 7.72 -7.43 -5.37
CA GLN A 22 8.01 -7.72 -3.97
C GLN A 22 6.73 -7.80 -3.13
N LEU A 23 5.87 -6.78 -3.17
CA LEU A 23 4.64 -6.78 -2.38
C LEU A 23 3.71 -7.95 -2.77
N SER A 24 3.58 -8.25 -4.06
CA SER A 24 2.80 -9.39 -4.54
C SER A 24 3.32 -10.72 -3.99
N PHE A 25 4.65 -10.92 -4.02
CA PHE A 25 5.28 -12.08 -3.41
C PHE A 25 5.00 -12.20 -1.91
N HIS A 26 5.05 -11.09 -1.16
CA HIS A 26 4.75 -11.07 0.28
C HIS A 26 3.31 -11.54 0.55
N VAL A 27 2.34 -11.05 -0.23
CA VAL A 27 0.93 -11.43 -0.11
C VAL A 27 0.73 -12.90 -0.46
N GLU A 28 1.30 -13.37 -1.58
CA GLU A 28 1.17 -14.75 -2.02
C GLU A 28 1.80 -15.75 -1.03
N ALA A 29 2.98 -15.43 -0.50
CA ALA A 29 3.68 -16.24 0.49
C ALA A 29 2.89 -16.31 1.80
N ALA A 30 2.42 -15.17 2.31
CA ALA A 30 1.60 -15.12 3.52
C ALA A 30 0.29 -15.90 3.34
N ALA A 31 -0.36 -15.77 2.18
CA ALA A 31 -1.59 -16.49 1.88
C ALA A 31 -1.35 -18.02 1.72
N ALA A 32 -0.21 -18.43 1.15
CA ALA A 32 0.17 -19.84 1.08
C ALA A 32 0.37 -20.43 2.47
N ILE A 33 1.16 -19.78 3.32
CA ILE A 33 1.41 -20.19 4.71
C ILE A 33 0.11 -20.28 5.51
N ALA A 34 -0.74 -19.25 5.43
CA ALA A 34 -2.01 -19.21 6.14
C ALA A 34 -2.90 -20.41 5.77
N ARG A 35 -3.06 -20.69 4.47
CA ARG A 35 -3.90 -21.79 3.96
C ARG A 35 -3.37 -23.17 4.30
N THR A 36 -2.05 -23.39 4.25
CA THR A 36 -1.47 -24.71 4.55
C THR A 36 -1.35 -24.99 6.04
N SER A 37 -1.35 -23.95 6.88
CA SER A 37 -1.13 -24.13 8.32
C SER A 37 -2.29 -24.79 9.06
N GLY A 38 -3.54 -24.47 8.69
CA GLY A 38 -4.75 -24.80 9.45
C GLY A 38 -4.79 -24.21 10.88
N LYS A 39 -3.81 -23.39 11.28
CA LYS A 39 -3.65 -22.89 12.65
C LYS A 39 -4.16 -21.44 12.76
N PRO A 40 -5.20 -21.15 13.55
CA PRO A 40 -5.77 -19.80 13.65
C PRO A 40 -4.76 -18.71 14.02
N ARG A 41 -3.79 -19.02 14.90
CA ARG A 41 -2.72 -18.10 15.28
C ARG A 41 -1.79 -17.73 14.12
N LEU A 42 -1.51 -18.68 13.23
CA LEU A 42 -0.62 -18.43 12.09
C LEU A 42 -1.34 -17.64 11.00
N ILE A 43 -2.62 -17.94 10.76
CA ILE A 43 -3.48 -17.13 9.86
C ILE A 43 -3.52 -15.67 10.32
N ASP A 44 -3.74 -15.44 11.62
CA ASP A 44 -3.72 -14.11 12.22
C ASP A 44 -2.38 -13.40 12.02
N ALA A 45 -1.26 -14.07 12.31
CA ALA A 45 0.07 -13.51 12.10
C ALA A 45 0.33 -13.13 10.63
N CYS A 46 -0.11 -13.96 9.67
CA CYS A 46 -0.01 -13.67 8.24
C CYS A 46 -0.85 -12.45 7.83
N LEU A 47 -2.06 -12.27 8.39
CA LEU A 47 -2.89 -11.09 8.13
C LEU A 47 -2.25 -9.82 8.70
N TRP A 48 -1.75 -9.86 9.94
CA TRP A 48 -1.00 -8.74 10.51
C TRP A 48 0.25 -8.40 9.70
N TYR A 49 1.00 -9.41 9.26
CA TYR A 49 2.16 -9.22 8.42
C TYR A 49 1.81 -8.46 7.13
N VAL A 50 0.81 -8.91 6.37
CA VAL A 50 0.39 -8.23 5.14
C VAL A 50 -0.10 -6.81 5.41
N ALA A 51 -0.86 -6.61 6.50
CA ALA A 51 -1.35 -5.29 6.89
C ALA A 51 -0.20 -4.32 7.20
N LEU A 52 0.79 -4.75 7.98
CA LEU A 52 1.97 -3.95 8.32
C LEU A 52 2.86 -3.69 7.10
N GLN A 53 3.04 -4.67 6.21
CA GLN A 53 3.78 -4.48 4.96
C GLN A 53 3.13 -3.42 4.07
N SER A 54 1.81 -3.51 3.85
CA SER A 54 1.05 -2.48 3.12
C SER A 54 1.23 -1.09 3.73
N THR A 55 1.17 -1.03 5.07
CA THR A 55 1.27 0.21 5.82
C THR A 55 2.63 0.85 5.72
N MET A 56 3.68 0.03 5.85
CA MET A 56 5.05 0.46 5.69
C MET A 56 5.31 0.93 4.25
N SER A 57 4.77 0.25 3.24
CA SER A 57 4.92 0.66 1.84
C SER A 57 4.35 2.06 1.57
N TYR A 58 3.13 2.35 2.06
CA TYR A 58 2.56 3.70 1.91
C TYR A 58 3.33 4.75 2.71
N ALA A 59 3.64 4.46 3.98
CA ALA A 59 4.35 5.41 4.84
C ALA A 59 5.76 5.71 4.31
N ALA A 60 6.51 4.69 3.88
CA ALA A 60 7.83 4.85 3.29
C ALA A 60 7.77 5.68 1.99
N ALA A 61 6.77 5.42 1.12
CA ALA A 61 6.58 6.20 -0.10
C ALA A 61 6.32 7.69 0.21
N GLY A 62 5.46 7.98 1.19
CA GLY A 62 5.16 9.35 1.61
C GLY A 62 6.36 10.05 2.26
N TYR A 63 6.99 9.40 3.25
CA TYR A 63 8.11 9.97 3.97
C TYR A 63 9.36 10.14 3.11
N ALA A 64 9.59 9.27 2.12
CA ALA A 64 10.68 9.45 1.15
C ALA A 64 10.47 10.69 0.25
N LYS A 65 9.21 11.10 0.02
CA LYS A 65 8.87 12.28 -0.79
C LYS A 65 8.92 13.59 -0.02
N LEU A 66 8.71 13.58 1.31
CA LEU A 66 8.65 14.81 2.13
C LEU A 66 9.87 15.74 2.00
N PRO A 67 11.13 15.25 1.98
CA PRO A 67 12.28 16.12 1.85
C PRO A 67 12.42 16.77 0.47
N SER A 68 11.71 16.27 -0.55
CA SER A 68 11.86 16.71 -1.94
C SER A 68 11.13 18.03 -2.21
N ASP A 69 11.85 19.04 -2.71
CA ASP A 69 11.27 20.34 -3.06
C ASP A 69 10.14 20.23 -4.10
N ILE A 70 10.27 19.33 -5.09
CA ILE A 70 9.26 19.16 -6.16
C ILE A 70 7.94 18.58 -5.63
N TRP A 71 8.00 17.75 -4.59
CA TRP A 71 6.80 17.21 -3.94
C TRP A 71 6.19 18.25 -3.00
N ARG A 72 7.04 19.05 -2.33
CA ARG A 72 6.61 20.16 -1.46
C ARG A 72 6.01 21.34 -2.23
N SER A 73 6.44 21.59 -3.46
CA SER A 73 5.84 22.63 -4.33
C SER A 73 4.60 22.14 -5.08
N GLY A 74 4.39 20.82 -5.14
CA GLY A 74 3.31 20.18 -5.89
C GLY A 74 3.60 20.01 -7.38
N ASP A 75 4.81 20.34 -7.83
CA ASP A 75 5.21 20.27 -9.25
C ASP A 75 5.69 18.87 -9.68
N ALA A 76 5.73 17.91 -8.74
CA ALA A 76 6.06 16.52 -9.03
C ALA A 76 5.09 15.86 -10.03
N LEU A 77 3.78 16.10 -9.91
CA LEU A 77 2.78 15.42 -10.74
C LEU A 77 2.87 15.83 -12.22
N PRO A 78 2.92 17.13 -12.59
CA PRO A 78 3.22 17.53 -13.97
C PRO A 78 4.59 17.00 -14.45
N GLY A 79 5.58 16.96 -13.55
CA GLY A 79 6.92 16.45 -13.83
C GLY A 79 6.94 14.97 -14.21
N ILE A 80 6.08 14.14 -13.62
CA ILE A 80 5.90 12.73 -13.97
C ILE A 80 5.13 12.60 -15.28
N LEU A 81 4.04 13.36 -15.43
CA LEU A 81 3.15 13.29 -16.58
C LEU A 81 3.79 13.73 -17.91
N ARG A 82 4.92 14.45 -17.86
CA ARG A 82 5.71 14.83 -19.05
C ARG A 82 6.80 13.83 -19.43
N THR A 83 7.00 12.76 -18.67
CA THR A 83 8.06 11.78 -18.95
C THR A 83 7.65 10.80 -20.04
N GLU A 84 8.62 10.31 -20.82
CA GLU A 84 8.37 9.26 -21.82
C GLU A 84 7.90 7.95 -21.19
N SER A 85 8.34 7.65 -19.97
CA SER A 85 8.07 6.36 -19.31
C SER A 85 6.70 6.25 -18.66
N PHE A 86 6.15 7.38 -18.16
CA PHE A 86 4.91 7.39 -17.38
C PHE A 86 3.92 8.49 -17.80
N GLY A 87 4.28 9.29 -18.79
CA GLY A 87 3.49 10.43 -19.22
C GLY A 87 2.31 10.06 -20.11
N GLU A 88 1.25 10.87 -20.03
CA GLU A 88 0.13 10.83 -20.96
C GLU A 88 -0.17 12.28 -21.38
N PRO A 89 -0.12 12.59 -22.69
CA PRO A 89 -0.17 13.99 -23.15
C PRO A 89 -1.42 14.75 -22.70
N LYS A 90 -2.59 14.11 -22.67
CA LYS A 90 -3.85 14.76 -22.27
C LYS A 90 -3.90 15.04 -20.77
N ALA A 91 -3.34 14.15 -19.95
CA ALA A 91 -3.22 14.30 -18.51
C ALA A 91 -2.22 15.39 -18.17
N TYR A 92 -1.10 15.48 -18.91
CA TYR A 92 -0.17 16.59 -18.79
C TYR A 92 -0.82 17.92 -19.18
N GLU A 93 -1.51 18.00 -20.32
CA GLU A 93 -2.27 19.20 -20.70
C GLU A 93 -3.31 19.60 -19.64
N MET A 94 -4.05 18.63 -19.10
CA MET A 94 -5.02 18.88 -18.04
C MET A 94 -4.36 19.42 -16.77
N ALA A 95 -3.20 18.87 -16.40
CA ALA A 95 -2.43 19.35 -15.26
C ALA A 95 -1.95 20.79 -15.45
N GLN A 96 -1.56 21.16 -16.68
CA GLN A 96 -1.17 22.53 -17.03
C GLN A 96 -2.38 23.48 -17.04
N ARG A 97 -3.57 23.02 -17.45
CA ARG A 97 -4.81 23.83 -17.43
C ARG A 97 -5.33 24.10 -16.02
N HIS A 98 -5.12 23.17 -15.08
CA HIS A 98 -5.63 23.26 -13.71
C HIS A 98 -4.52 23.11 -12.65
N PRO A 99 -3.54 24.03 -12.60
CA PRO A 99 -2.35 23.88 -11.76
C PRO A 99 -2.68 23.79 -10.26
N THR A 100 -3.69 24.53 -9.78
CA THR A 100 -4.12 24.47 -8.38
C THR A 100 -4.66 23.10 -8.01
N LEU A 101 -5.53 22.51 -8.87
CA LEU A 101 -6.08 21.18 -8.61
C LEU A 101 -4.97 20.13 -8.64
N THR A 102 -4.04 20.22 -9.58
CA THR A 102 -2.89 19.32 -9.66
C THR A 102 -2.02 19.36 -8.41
N LYS A 103 -1.72 20.56 -7.89
CA LYS A 103 -0.97 20.72 -6.63
C LYS A 103 -1.73 20.14 -5.45
N LEU A 104 -3.03 20.40 -5.35
CA LEU A 104 -3.88 19.82 -4.32
C LEU A 104 -3.89 18.28 -4.40
N THR A 105 -3.96 17.71 -5.59
CA THR A 105 -3.86 16.25 -5.79
C THR A 105 -2.51 15.71 -5.31
N ALA A 106 -1.40 16.34 -5.72
CA ALA A 106 -0.05 15.93 -5.30
C ALA A 106 0.10 15.94 -3.77
N HIS A 107 -0.33 17.03 -3.12
CA HIS A 107 -0.28 17.14 -1.66
C HIS A 107 -1.23 16.19 -0.95
N SER A 108 -2.42 15.94 -1.52
CA SER A 108 -3.38 14.99 -0.95
C SER A 108 -2.84 13.56 -0.96
N VAL A 109 -2.19 13.14 -2.06
CA VAL A 109 -1.52 11.84 -2.13
C VAL A 109 -0.41 11.74 -1.08
N LEU A 110 0.45 12.75 -1.00
CA LEU A 110 1.54 12.79 -0.03
C LEU A 110 1.03 12.72 1.42
N ALA A 111 -0.01 13.50 1.74
CA ALA A 111 -0.64 13.50 3.05
C ALA A 111 -1.26 12.13 3.37
N LEU A 112 -1.95 11.52 2.40
CA LEU A 112 -2.60 10.22 2.57
C LEU A 112 -1.59 9.09 2.80
N GLU A 113 -0.50 9.07 2.03
CA GLU A 113 0.62 8.13 2.20
C GLU A 113 1.27 8.26 3.58
N CYS A 114 1.58 9.49 4.00
CA CYS A 114 2.17 9.76 5.31
C CYS A 114 1.22 9.45 6.48
N ALA A 115 -0.07 9.72 6.30
CA ALA A 115 -1.08 9.51 7.33
C ALA A 115 -1.57 8.06 7.41
N PHE A 116 -1.19 7.19 6.48
CA PHE A 116 -1.69 5.82 6.42
C PHE A 116 -1.54 5.03 7.73
N PRO A 117 -0.45 5.14 8.53
CA PRO A 117 -0.36 4.48 9.85
C PRO A 117 -1.47 4.85 10.84
N VAL A 118 -2.14 5.99 10.65
CA VAL A 118 -3.28 6.44 11.48
C VAL A 118 -4.43 5.43 11.45
N VAL A 119 -4.54 4.56 10.42
CA VAL A 119 -5.55 3.50 10.40
C VAL A 119 -5.49 2.60 11.64
N PHE A 120 -4.31 2.33 12.20
CA PHE A 120 -4.18 1.55 13.44
C PHE A 120 -4.40 2.41 14.68
N LEU A 121 -3.85 3.62 14.71
CA LEU A 121 -4.00 4.55 15.85
C LEU A 121 -5.46 4.91 16.11
N ALA A 122 -6.24 5.05 15.04
CA ALA A 122 -7.66 5.36 15.07
C ALA A 122 -8.56 4.10 15.08
N LYS A 123 -8.02 2.92 15.44
CA LYS A 123 -8.76 1.65 15.60
C LYS A 123 -9.58 1.28 14.35
N GLY A 124 -9.00 1.46 13.17
CA GLY A 124 -9.58 1.08 11.89
C GLY A 124 -10.70 2.00 11.38
N ARG A 125 -11.11 3.04 12.14
CA ARG A 125 -12.18 3.96 11.71
C ARG A 125 -11.94 4.60 10.34
N PRO A 126 -10.76 5.15 10.02
CA PRO A 126 -10.55 5.78 8.73
C PRO A 126 -10.18 4.78 7.62
N ALA A 127 -9.91 3.51 7.95
CA ALA A 127 -9.37 2.53 7.02
C ALA A 127 -10.21 2.35 5.75
N PRO A 128 -11.55 2.19 5.80
CA PRO A 128 -12.34 2.01 4.58
C PRO A 128 -12.22 3.18 3.59
N LEU A 129 -12.27 4.42 4.09
CA LEU A 129 -12.17 5.61 3.26
C LEU A 129 -10.75 5.73 2.67
N MET A 130 -9.72 5.62 3.50
CA MET A 130 -8.33 5.74 3.05
C MET A 130 -7.97 4.67 2.01
N LEU A 131 -8.40 3.42 2.24
CA LEU A 131 -8.19 2.32 1.29
C LEU A 131 -8.97 2.55 -0.01
N ALA A 132 -10.22 3.02 0.04
CA ALA A 132 -10.97 3.36 -1.16
C ALA A 132 -10.27 4.47 -1.98
N THR A 133 -9.80 5.52 -1.30
CA THR A 133 -9.06 6.63 -1.95
C THR A 133 -7.75 6.14 -2.56
N LEU A 134 -6.96 5.34 -1.83
CA LEU A 134 -5.71 4.76 -2.36
C LEU A 134 -5.97 3.77 -3.50
N GLY A 135 -7.07 3.02 -3.46
CA GLY A 135 -7.49 2.13 -4.54
C GLY A 135 -7.82 2.92 -5.81
N MET A 136 -8.57 4.01 -5.68
CA MET A 136 -8.83 4.93 -6.79
C MET A 136 -7.54 5.58 -7.33
N PHE A 137 -6.61 5.93 -6.45
CA PHE A 137 -5.30 6.45 -6.84
C PHE A 137 -4.52 5.43 -7.70
N HIS A 138 -4.47 4.16 -7.28
CA HIS A 138 -3.82 3.11 -8.08
C HIS A 138 -4.50 2.88 -9.42
N LEU A 139 -5.84 2.92 -9.46
CA LEU A 139 -6.59 2.82 -10.72
C LEU A 139 -6.31 4.01 -11.66
N ALA A 140 -6.24 5.23 -11.12
CA ALA A 140 -5.87 6.41 -11.88
C ALA A 140 -4.45 6.28 -12.46
N ASN A 141 -3.49 5.83 -11.65
CA ASN A 141 -2.11 5.58 -12.10
C ASN A 141 -2.05 4.46 -13.15
N ALA A 142 -2.85 3.40 -13.02
CA ALA A 142 -2.94 2.35 -14.04
C ALA A 142 -3.44 2.90 -15.38
N ARG A 143 -4.46 3.76 -15.34
CA ARG A 143 -5.06 4.36 -16.54
C ARG A 143 -4.16 5.41 -17.20
N VAL A 144 -3.49 6.23 -16.40
CA VAL A 144 -2.71 7.39 -16.89
C VAL A 144 -1.26 7.01 -17.14
N MET A 145 -0.64 6.25 -16.24
CA MET A 145 0.79 5.95 -16.24
C MET A 145 1.13 4.51 -16.63
N GLY A 146 0.13 3.68 -16.98
CA GLY A 146 0.33 2.27 -17.34
C GLY A 146 0.73 1.37 -16.16
N LEU A 147 0.59 1.84 -14.92
CA LEU A 147 1.01 1.12 -13.69
C LEU A 147 -0.02 0.07 -13.23
N GLY A 148 -0.50 -0.78 -14.15
CA GLY A 148 -1.57 -1.74 -13.89
C GLY A 148 -1.25 -2.76 -12.79
N ARG A 149 0.02 -3.17 -12.64
CA ARG A 149 0.43 -4.14 -11.61
C ARG A 149 0.24 -3.62 -10.18
N PHE A 150 0.37 -2.29 -9.97
CA PHE A 150 0.21 -1.67 -8.66
C PHE A 150 -1.20 -1.85 -8.11
N VAL A 151 -2.22 -1.79 -8.97
CA VAL A 151 -3.63 -1.98 -8.57
C VAL A 151 -3.78 -3.30 -7.85
N TRP A 152 -3.33 -4.39 -8.46
CA TRP A 152 -3.50 -5.73 -7.91
C TRP A 152 -2.63 -5.97 -6.68
N ALA A 153 -1.35 -5.57 -6.73
CA ALA A 153 -0.44 -5.75 -5.61
C ALA A 153 -0.98 -5.05 -4.35
N PHE A 154 -1.38 -3.78 -4.45
CA PHE A 154 -1.84 -3.04 -3.27
C PHE A 154 -3.25 -3.43 -2.84
N THR A 155 -4.22 -3.55 -3.75
CA THR A 155 -5.61 -3.86 -3.34
C THR A 155 -5.74 -5.25 -2.72
N SER A 156 -4.89 -6.20 -3.09
CA SER A 156 -4.82 -7.52 -2.46
C SER A 156 -4.50 -7.47 -0.96
N THR A 157 -3.87 -6.39 -0.48
CA THR A 157 -3.55 -6.19 0.94
C THR A 157 -4.71 -5.62 1.77
N TYR A 158 -5.74 -5.06 1.13
CA TYR A 158 -6.78 -4.26 1.81
C TYR A 158 -7.61 -5.08 2.80
N PRO A 159 -8.01 -6.34 2.51
CA PRO A 159 -8.70 -7.16 3.50
C PRO A 159 -7.87 -7.38 4.77
N ALA A 160 -6.56 -7.55 4.63
CA ALA A 160 -5.65 -7.73 5.76
C ALA A 160 -5.53 -6.45 6.60
N VAL A 161 -5.45 -5.28 5.96
CA VAL A 161 -5.44 -3.98 6.66
C VAL A 161 -6.74 -3.76 7.43
N LEU A 162 -7.90 -3.99 6.81
CA LEU A 162 -9.20 -3.87 7.47
C LEU A 162 -9.30 -4.82 8.67
N TYR A 163 -8.90 -6.07 8.48
CA TYR A 163 -8.87 -7.08 9.54
C TYR A 163 -8.01 -6.63 10.73
N ALA A 164 -6.75 -6.25 10.47
CA ALA A 164 -5.79 -5.91 11.51
C ALA A 164 -6.15 -4.60 12.22
N ALA A 165 -6.56 -3.57 11.48
CA ALA A 165 -6.86 -2.25 12.04
C ALA A 165 -8.13 -2.23 12.89
N GLN A 166 -9.10 -3.10 12.59
CA GLN A 166 -10.35 -3.23 13.37
C GLN A 166 -10.24 -4.23 14.52
N ARG A 167 -9.18 -5.06 14.55
CA ARG A 167 -8.97 -6.03 15.63
C ARG A 167 -8.50 -5.33 16.89
N ARG A 168 -9.21 -5.57 18.00
CA ARG A 168 -8.72 -5.19 19.32
C ARG A 168 -7.53 -6.10 19.66
N PRO A 169 -6.45 -5.58 20.27
CA PRO A 169 -5.41 -6.42 20.85
C PRO A 169 -6.09 -7.42 21.78
N VAL A 170 -5.95 -8.72 21.50
CA VAL A 170 -6.29 -9.74 22.48
C VAL A 170 -5.29 -9.54 23.60
N ALA A 171 -5.75 -9.10 24.78
CA ALA A 171 -4.89 -9.02 25.95
C ALA A 171 -4.17 -10.37 26.09
N PRO A 172 -2.83 -10.40 26.26
CA PRO A 172 -2.14 -11.65 26.49
C PRO A 172 -2.82 -12.35 27.66
N ALA A 173 -3.21 -13.61 27.48
CA ALA A 173 -3.96 -14.43 28.44
C ALA A 173 -3.22 -14.68 29.78
N ALA A 174 -2.13 -13.95 30.05
CA ALA A 174 -1.25 -14.09 31.19
C ALA A 174 -1.67 -13.26 32.43
N LEU A 175 -2.78 -12.49 32.37
CA LEU A 175 -3.24 -11.68 33.53
C LEU A 175 -4.58 -12.13 34.12
N ALA A 176 -5.20 -13.20 33.61
CA ALA A 176 -6.49 -13.69 34.10
C ALA A 176 -6.38 -14.86 35.12
N SER A 177 -5.19 -15.37 35.39
CA SER A 177 -4.97 -16.49 36.34
C SER A 177 -4.45 -16.06 37.72
N GLY A 178 -4.53 -14.77 38.07
CA GLY A 178 -3.88 -14.21 39.26
C GLY A 178 -4.78 -13.85 40.44
N ARG A 179 -6.03 -14.33 40.50
CA ARG A 179 -6.90 -14.11 41.68
C ARG A 179 -7.75 -15.34 42.01
N SER A 180 -7.13 -16.27 42.73
CA SER A 180 -7.83 -17.19 43.63
C SER A 180 -6.89 -17.54 44.79
N SER A 181 -6.94 -16.72 45.83
CA SER A 181 -6.50 -17.04 47.20
C SER A 181 -7.11 -16.00 48.14
#